data_AF-A0A9D6L0Y6-F1
#
_entry.id   AF-A0A9D6L0Y6-F1
#
_cell.length_a   1.000
_cell.length_b   1.000
_cell.length_c   1.000
_cell.angle_alpha   90.00
_cell.angle_beta   90.00
_cell.angle_gamma   90.00
#
_symmetry.space_group_name_H-M   'P 1'
#
loop_
_entity.id
_entity.type
_entity.pdbx_description
1 polymer ?
#
loop_
_entity_poly.entity_id
_entity_poly.type
_entity_poly.pdbx_seq_one_letter_code
_entity_poly.pdbx_strand_id
1 'polypeptide(L)'
;MSARFQFKCKYVDILHFKDAPSFNNQGVREKITKYVRAVLCLFKYIKNNTILYTNDLEILTLSVILKRFTKTNCRIVYHQFEAIERENANFVKRISLRVLSAFPGHELALFPERNRLNLFLELINGHVKESFVFPNTCHPKAGRLSDGHSTDRLRIGHIGNLSLEAFYLAELVEVVKFLKHTHLEFIFAGIKNKDIENYIRANIPNATIVGWLDHESLREVYEALDVGLVLYKPVDFNTDYCAPNKLYEYW
;
A
#
# COMPACT_ATOMS: atom_id res chain seq x y z
N MET A 1 -26.39 -2.39 11.05
CA MET A 1 -26.82 -1.08 10.51
C MET A 1 -25.62 -0.17 10.43
N SER A 2 -24.96 -0.05 9.26
CA SER A 2 -23.92 0.97 9.08
C SER A 2 -24.59 2.28 8.67
N ALA A 3 -24.54 3.27 9.56
CA ALA A 3 -24.86 4.64 9.17
C ALA A 3 -23.79 5.09 8.17
N ARG A 4 -24.09 4.99 6.87
CA ARG A 4 -23.31 5.68 5.84
C ARG A 4 -23.48 7.16 6.08
N PHE A 5 -22.56 7.77 6.82
CA PHE A 5 -22.36 9.22 6.80
C PHE A 5 -21.90 9.61 5.39
N GLN A 6 -22.86 9.78 4.47
CA GLN A 6 -22.60 10.52 3.25
C GLN A 6 -22.36 11.96 3.66
N PHE A 7 -21.10 12.35 3.75
CA PHE A 7 -20.72 13.75 3.73
C PHE A 7 -21.24 14.34 2.41
N LYS A 8 -22.43 14.97 2.43
CA LYS A 8 -22.86 15.90 1.38
C LYS A 8 -21.98 17.14 1.47
N CYS A 9 -20.70 16.98 1.19
CA CYS A 9 -19.81 18.10 0.98
C CYS A 9 -20.29 18.74 -0.32
N LYS A 10 -20.85 19.95 -0.26
CA LYS A 10 -21.24 20.73 -1.45
C LYS A 10 -20.06 21.06 -2.38
N TYR A 11 -18.88 20.52 -2.07
CA TYR A 11 -17.59 20.72 -2.70
C TYR A 11 -16.98 19.41 -3.23
N VAL A 12 -17.74 18.31 -3.30
CA VAL A 12 -17.32 17.07 -4.03
C VAL A 12 -16.84 17.41 -5.44
N ASP A 13 -17.38 18.47 -6.05
CA ASP A 13 -16.98 18.95 -7.38
C ASP A 13 -15.60 19.62 -7.45
N ILE A 14 -14.98 20.05 -6.32
CA ILE A 14 -13.68 20.75 -6.37
C ILE A 14 -12.57 19.83 -6.87
N LEU A 15 -12.65 18.54 -6.51
CA LEU A 15 -11.64 17.54 -6.85
C LEU A 15 -12.15 16.52 -7.87
N HIS A 16 -13.36 16.70 -8.40
CA HIS A 16 -13.86 15.81 -9.43
C HIS A 16 -13.09 16.03 -10.73
N PHE A 17 -12.51 14.96 -11.24
CA PHE A 17 -11.95 14.86 -12.58
C PHE A 17 -12.41 13.53 -13.17
N LYS A 18 -12.48 13.44 -14.50
CA LYS A 18 -13.04 12.27 -15.18
C LYS A 18 -12.13 11.05 -15.04
N ASP A 19 -10.84 11.29 -15.19
CA ASP A 19 -9.78 10.28 -15.17
C ASP A 19 -8.41 10.95 -14.87
N ALA A 20 -7.41 10.16 -14.50
CA ALA A 20 -6.08 10.68 -14.18
C ALA A 20 -5.43 11.48 -15.33
N PRO A 21 -5.53 11.06 -16.61
CA PRO A 21 -5.07 11.88 -17.74
C PRO A 21 -5.71 13.27 -17.79
N SER A 22 -7.03 13.37 -17.59
CA SER A 22 -7.75 14.64 -17.59
C SER A 22 -7.25 15.59 -16.50
N PHE A 23 -6.92 15.08 -15.31
CA PHE A 23 -6.31 15.86 -14.24
C PHE A 23 -4.87 16.27 -14.59
N ASN A 24 -4.08 15.35 -15.13
CA ASN A 24 -2.68 15.60 -15.48
C ASN A 24 -2.53 16.65 -16.57
N ASN A 25 -3.47 16.71 -17.51
CA ASN A 25 -3.52 17.68 -18.59
C ASN A 25 -4.00 19.08 -18.16
N GLN A 26 -4.46 19.26 -16.91
CA GLN A 26 -4.86 20.58 -16.41
C GLN A 26 -3.66 21.52 -16.27
N GLY A 27 -3.88 22.80 -16.55
CA GLY A 27 -2.88 23.83 -16.33
C GLY A 27 -2.47 23.94 -14.86
N VAL A 28 -1.21 24.30 -14.61
CA VAL A 28 -0.65 24.42 -13.25
C VAL A 28 -1.50 25.34 -12.36
N ARG A 29 -1.98 26.47 -12.90
CA ARG A 29 -2.85 27.41 -12.17
C ARG A 29 -4.18 26.79 -11.75
N GLU A 30 -4.78 25.96 -12.59
CA GLU A 30 -6.03 25.26 -12.28
C GLU A 30 -5.82 24.28 -11.13
N LYS A 31 -4.76 23.46 -11.20
CA LYS A 31 -4.37 22.53 -10.13
C LYS A 31 -4.15 23.27 -8.80
N ILE A 32 -3.35 24.34 -8.81
CA ILE A 32 -3.11 25.18 -7.62
C ILE A 32 -4.42 25.71 -7.05
N THR A 33 -5.30 26.26 -7.91
CA THR A 33 -6.59 26.80 -7.49
C THR A 33 -7.47 25.72 -6.82
N LYS A 34 -7.49 24.50 -7.37
CA LYS A 34 -8.21 23.36 -6.77
C LYS A 34 -7.64 23.01 -5.40
N TYR A 35 -6.32 22.91 -5.26
CA TYR A 35 -5.69 22.63 -3.97
C TYR A 35 -5.95 23.71 -2.93
N VAL A 36 -5.82 24.99 -3.29
CA VAL A 36 -6.11 26.11 -2.38
C VAL A 36 -7.57 26.07 -1.95
N ARG A 37 -8.52 25.85 -2.88
CA ARG A 37 -9.94 25.72 -2.54
C ARG A 37 -10.22 24.53 -1.63
N ALA A 38 -9.58 23.37 -1.88
CA ALA A 38 -9.71 22.19 -1.04
C ALA A 38 -9.22 22.48 0.40
N VAL A 39 -8.05 23.10 0.54
CA VAL A 39 -7.50 23.52 1.84
C VAL A 39 -8.44 24.51 2.54
N LEU A 40 -8.92 25.54 1.86
CA LEU A 40 -9.89 26.50 2.41
C LEU A 40 -11.21 25.84 2.82
N CYS A 41 -11.64 24.78 2.12
CA CYS A 41 -12.79 24.00 2.53
C CYS A 41 -12.51 23.21 3.81
N LEU A 42 -11.33 22.57 3.93
CA LEU A 42 -10.93 21.85 5.14
C LEU A 42 -10.95 22.78 6.38
N PHE A 43 -10.48 24.02 6.24
CA PHE A 43 -10.57 25.03 7.31
C PHE A 43 -11.99 25.22 7.87
N LYS A 44 -13.04 25.07 7.05
CA LYS A 44 -14.44 25.22 7.50
C LYS A 44 -14.97 24.01 8.27
N TYR A 45 -14.39 22.83 8.04
CA TYR A 45 -14.83 21.57 8.65
C TYR A 45 -14.05 21.19 9.90
N ILE A 46 -12.83 21.73 10.04
CA ILE A 46 -12.03 21.55 11.26
C ILE A 46 -12.65 22.39 12.37
N LYS A 47 -13.30 21.71 13.31
CA LYS A 47 -13.92 22.29 14.51
C LYS A 47 -13.32 21.66 15.76
N ASN A 48 -13.72 22.16 16.93
CA ASN A 48 -13.38 21.51 18.20
C ASN A 48 -13.93 20.08 18.22
N ASN A 49 -13.13 19.15 18.75
CA ASN A 49 -13.43 17.73 18.84
C ASN A 49 -13.54 16.99 17.49
N THR A 50 -13.12 17.60 16.37
CA THR A 50 -12.97 16.89 15.10
C THR A 50 -11.80 15.92 15.18
N ILE A 51 -11.97 14.71 14.61
CA ILE A 51 -10.88 13.75 14.41
C ILE A 51 -10.45 13.79 12.95
N LEU A 52 -9.18 14.10 12.71
CA LEU A 52 -8.54 14.10 11.40
C LEU A 52 -7.76 12.81 11.24
N TYR A 53 -8.29 11.90 10.42
CA TYR A 53 -7.61 10.66 10.07
C TYR A 53 -6.82 10.85 8.79
N THR A 54 -5.53 10.51 8.82
CA THR A 54 -4.61 10.72 7.69
C THR A 54 -3.76 9.47 7.47
N ASN A 55 -3.59 9.08 6.23
CA ASN A 55 -2.79 7.93 5.81
C ASN A 55 -1.43 8.30 5.21
N ASP A 56 -1.31 9.51 4.68
CA ASP A 56 -0.11 9.99 3.98
C ASP A 56 0.63 11.06 4.78
N LEU A 57 1.97 11.10 4.64
CA LEU A 57 2.84 12.02 5.37
C LEU A 57 2.52 13.49 5.06
N GLU A 58 2.21 13.78 3.81
CA GLU A 58 1.87 15.11 3.31
C GLU A 58 0.54 15.59 3.90
N ILE A 59 -0.44 14.69 4.02
CA ILE A 59 -1.76 14.99 4.60
C ILE A 59 -1.66 15.12 6.12
N LEU A 60 -0.82 14.31 6.78
CA LEU A 60 -0.47 14.49 8.18
C LEU A 60 0.12 15.88 8.43
N THR A 61 1.08 16.29 7.61
CA THR A 61 1.72 17.61 7.67
C THR A 61 0.70 18.73 7.52
N LEU A 62 -0.16 18.64 6.50
CA LEU A 62 -1.25 19.59 6.30
C LEU A 62 -2.17 19.64 7.52
N SER A 63 -2.52 18.50 8.11
CA SER A 63 -3.41 18.42 9.28
C SER A 63 -2.81 19.10 10.50
N VAL A 64 -1.51 18.90 10.76
CA VAL A 64 -0.77 19.58 11.82
C VAL A 64 -0.77 21.10 11.60
N ILE A 65 -0.51 21.55 10.36
CA ILE A 65 -0.57 22.95 9.98
C ILE A 65 -1.97 23.53 10.23
N LEU A 66 -3.02 22.86 9.75
CA LEU A 66 -4.41 23.31 9.89
C LEU A 66 -4.85 23.38 11.36
N LYS A 67 -4.49 22.39 12.18
CA LYS A 67 -4.72 22.41 13.63
C LYS A 67 -4.07 23.63 14.29
N ARG A 68 -2.82 23.92 13.93
CA ARG A 68 -2.08 25.07 14.46
C ARG A 68 -2.73 26.40 14.10
N PHE A 69 -3.16 26.57 12.84
CA PHE A 69 -3.80 27.80 12.37
C PHE A 69 -5.22 28.00 12.90
N THR A 70 -6.02 26.93 12.96
CA THR A 70 -7.40 27.01 13.46
C THR A 70 -7.49 27.16 14.97
N LYS A 71 -6.42 26.82 15.71
CA LYS A 71 -6.38 26.77 17.17
C LYS A 71 -7.52 25.92 17.76
N THR A 72 -7.98 24.92 17.01
CA THR A 72 -9.05 24.01 17.43
C THR A 72 -8.48 22.89 18.28
N ASN A 73 -9.31 22.35 19.18
CA ASN A 73 -8.99 21.11 19.90
C ASN A 73 -9.31 19.88 19.05
N CYS A 74 -8.80 19.83 17.81
CA CYS A 74 -8.95 18.66 16.94
C CYS A 74 -7.86 17.61 17.26
N ARG A 75 -8.22 16.34 17.08
CA ARG A 75 -7.31 15.21 17.25
C ARG A 75 -6.86 14.71 15.88
N ILE A 76 -5.60 14.37 15.73
CA ILE A 76 -5.03 13.84 14.50
C ILE A 76 -4.65 12.38 14.75
N VAL A 77 -5.15 11.49 13.90
CA VAL A 77 -4.81 10.07 13.84
C VAL A 77 -4.02 9.84 12.56
N TYR A 78 -2.76 9.46 12.70
CA TYR A 78 -1.93 9.05 11.57
C TYR A 78 -1.97 7.53 11.43
N HIS A 79 -2.15 7.00 10.22
CA HIS A 79 -2.07 5.57 9.93
C HIS A 79 -1.11 5.34 8.78
N GLN A 80 0.07 4.80 9.07
CA GLN A 80 1.12 4.63 8.09
C GLN A 80 0.90 3.37 7.24
N PHE A 81 0.63 3.51 5.94
CA PHE A 81 0.62 2.38 4.99
C PHE A 81 1.96 2.19 4.29
N GLU A 82 2.65 3.28 3.92
CA GLU A 82 3.97 3.24 3.27
C GLU A 82 5.09 3.71 4.21
N ALA A 83 6.19 2.98 4.23
CA ALA A 83 7.39 3.36 4.95
C ALA A 83 8.03 4.57 4.25
N ILE A 84 8.68 5.42 5.04
CA ILE A 84 9.28 6.66 4.54
C ILE A 84 10.78 6.48 4.48
N GLU A 85 11.34 6.54 3.28
CA GLU A 85 12.79 6.52 3.07
C GLU A 85 13.31 7.94 2.94
N ARG A 86 14.17 8.35 3.89
CA ARG A 86 14.73 9.70 3.90
C ARG A 86 15.59 9.99 2.68
N GLU A 87 16.34 9.00 2.22
CA GLU A 87 17.26 9.11 1.09
C GLU A 87 16.50 9.31 -0.23
N ASN A 88 15.35 8.64 -0.36
CA ASN A 88 14.44 8.74 -1.50
C ASN A 88 13.37 9.83 -1.34
N ALA A 89 13.42 10.64 -0.26
CA ALA A 89 12.42 11.67 0.01
C ALA A 89 12.57 12.85 -0.96
N ASN A 90 11.53 13.07 -1.77
CA ASN A 90 11.43 14.28 -2.60
C ASN A 90 11.37 15.56 -1.73
N PHE A 91 11.44 16.74 -2.37
CA PHE A 91 11.44 18.03 -1.68
C PHE A 91 10.24 18.20 -0.73
N VAL A 92 9.04 17.79 -1.16
CA VAL A 92 7.80 17.90 -0.38
C VAL A 92 7.84 17.02 0.87
N LYS A 93 8.30 15.76 0.73
CA LYS A 93 8.49 14.84 1.86
C LYS A 93 9.52 15.38 2.85
N ARG A 94 10.63 15.95 2.37
CA ARG A 94 11.65 16.58 3.25
C ARG A 94 11.11 17.77 4.03
N ILE A 95 10.28 18.62 3.41
CA ILE A 95 9.58 19.70 4.13
C ILE A 95 8.62 19.09 5.17
N SER A 96 7.85 18.09 4.79
CA SER A 96 6.88 17.41 5.66
C SER A 96 7.56 16.88 6.92
N LEU A 97 8.68 16.17 6.78
CA LEU A 97 9.48 15.69 7.91
C LEU A 97 9.97 16.83 8.82
N ARG A 98 10.43 17.96 8.26
CA ARG A 98 10.85 19.12 9.05
C ARG A 98 9.68 19.74 9.83
N VAL A 99 8.52 19.88 9.20
CA VAL A 99 7.31 20.42 9.86
C VAL A 99 6.88 19.51 11.00
N LEU A 100 6.86 18.19 10.78
CA LEU A 100 6.46 17.22 11.81
C LEU A 100 7.44 17.16 12.97
N SER A 101 8.74 17.35 12.69
CA SER A 101 9.76 17.46 13.73
C SER A 101 9.57 18.71 14.60
N ALA A 102 9.24 19.85 13.98
CA ALA A 102 9.00 21.10 14.70
C ALA A 102 7.66 21.14 15.45
N PHE A 103 6.67 20.37 14.97
CA PHE A 103 5.30 20.39 15.48
C PHE A 103 4.76 18.98 15.70
N PRO A 104 5.22 18.27 16.75
CA PRO A 104 4.62 17.00 17.14
C PRO A 104 3.18 17.29 17.58
N GLY A 105 2.22 16.89 16.74
CA GLY A 105 0.83 17.31 16.88
C GLY A 105 -0.21 16.21 16.68
N HIS A 106 0.23 14.97 16.44
CA HIS A 106 -0.66 13.84 16.29
C HIS A 106 -0.86 13.11 17.63
N GLU A 107 -2.12 12.86 17.95
CA GLU A 107 -2.54 12.23 19.18
C GLU A 107 -2.30 10.72 19.14
N LEU A 108 -2.52 10.11 17.99
CA LEU A 108 -2.39 8.67 17.80
C LEU A 108 -1.70 8.38 16.47
N ALA A 109 -0.71 7.51 16.49
CA ALA A 109 -0.06 7.00 15.30
C ALA A 109 -0.17 5.46 15.23
N LEU A 110 -0.74 4.97 14.13
CA LEU A 110 -0.96 3.57 13.84
C LEU A 110 0.10 3.10 12.85
N PHE A 111 0.78 2.02 13.18
CA PHE A 111 1.82 1.40 12.34
C PHE A 111 1.55 -0.08 12.18
N PRO A 112 1.86 -0.68 11.02
CA PRO A 112 1.66 -2.11 10.85
C PRO A 112 2.67 -2.95 11.64
N GLU A 113 3.84 -2.38 11.93
CA GLU A 113 4.93 -3.08 12.61
C GLU A 113 5.74 -2.12 13.52
N ARG A 114 6.48 -2.70 14.48
CA ARG A 114 7.22 -1.93 15.50
C ARG A 114 8.50 -1.26 14.96
N ASN A 115 9.20 -1.93 14.05
CA ASN A 115 10.31 -1.37 13.27
C ASN A 115 9.90 -0.06 12.55
N ARG A 116 8.70 0.00 11.95
CA ARG A 116 8.18 1.17 11.25
C ARG A 116 7.82 2.32 12.17
N LEU A 117 7.25 2.01 13.33
CA LEU A 117 7.07 3.00 14.40
C LEU A 117 8.42 3.61 14.81
N ASN A 118 9.43 2.76 15.07
CA ASN A 118 10.76 3.22 15.48
C ASN A 118 11.40 4.09 14.40
N LEU A 119 11.40 3.63 13.15
CA LEU A 119 11.91 4.39 12.01
C LEU A 119 11.20 5.74 11.87
N PHE A 120 9.88 5.78 11.99
CA PHE A 120 9.14 7.03 11.92
C PHE A 120 9.52 8.01 13.03
N LEU A 121 9.62 7.53 14.28
CA LEU A 121 10.03 8.34 15.43
C LEU A 121 11.43 8.94 15.23
N GLU A 122 12.37 8.16 14.70
CA GLU A 122 13.71 8.63 14.33
C GLU A 122 13.66 9.69 13.23
N LEU A 123 12.84 9.49 12.19
CA LEU A 123 12.70 10.41 11.07
C LEU A 123 12.15 11.78 11.47
N ILE A 124 11.18 11.81 12.38
CA ILE A 124 10.62 13.06 12.88
C ILE A 124 11.44 13.66 14.03
N ASN A 125 12.45 12.95 14.56
CA ASN A 125 13.20 13.35 15.75
C ASN A 125 12.26 13.84 16.87
N GLY A 126 11.23 13.06 17.15
CA GLY A 126 10.08 13.51 17.92
C GLY A 126 9.41 12.37 18.67
N HIS A 127 8.31 12.69 19.33
CA HIS A 127 7.49 11.71 20.02
C HIS A 127 6.06 11.77 19.48
N VAL A 128 5.44 10.61 19.44
CA VAL A 128 4.00 10.44 19.27
C VAL A 128 3.38 10.39 20.67
N LYS A 129 2.20 11.00 20.88
CA LYS A 129 1.56 10.95 22.20
C LYS A 129 1.17 9.52 22.56
N GLU A 130 0.49 8.86 21.62
CA GLU A 130 0.15 7.45 21.69
C GLU A 130 0.51 6.80 20.35
N SER A 131 0.95 5.54 20.40
CA SER A 131 1.12 4.71 19.21
C SER A 131 0.56 3.33 19.42
N PHE A 132 0.13 2.72 18.32
CA PHE A 132 -0.39 1.38 18.32
C PHE A 132 0.14 0.63 17.10
N VAL A 133 0.53 -0.63 17.31
CA VAL A 133 0.89 -1.53 16.22
C VAL A 133 -0.37 -2.26 15.77
N PHE A 134 -0.90 -1.88 14.61
CA PHE A 134 -2.08 -2.45 13.99
C PHE A 134 -1.70 -3.10 12.66
N PRO A 135 -1.52 -4.44 12.61
CA PRO A 135 -1.09 -5.12 11.41
C PRO A 135 -2.00 -4.81 10.21
N ASN A 136 -1.40 -4.56 9.05
CA ASN A 136 -2.13 -4.32 7.81
C ASN A 136 -2.68 -5.63 7.23
N THR A 137 -3.67 -6.19 7.92
CA THR A 137 -4.38 -7.39 7.49
C THR A 137 -5.51 -7.03 6.54
N CYS A 138 -5.80 -7.89 5.57
CA CYS A 138 -7.06 -7.80 4.84
C CYS A 138 -8.19 -8.43 5.67
N HIS A 139 -9.43 -7.97 5.46
CA HIS A 139 -10.58 -8.71 5.96
C HIS A 139 -10.55 -10.12 5.35
N PRO A 140 -10.59 -11.20 6.16
CA PRO A 140 -10.69 -12.54 5.61
C PRO A 140 -11.96 -12.58 4.78
N LYS A 141 -11.83 -12.84 3.48
CA LYS A 141 -13.00 -13.03 2.63
C LYS A 141 -13.66 -14.30 3.13
N ALA A 142 -14.87 -14.17 3.69
CA ALA A 142 -15.67 -15.28 4.17
C ALA A 142 -16.16 -16.13 2.97
N GLY A 143 -15.26 -16.87 2.36
CA GLY A 143 -15.53 -17.95 1.43
C GLY A 143 -14.77 -19.16 1.94
N ARG A 144 -15.45 -20.29 2.16
CA ARG A 144 -14.72 -21.55 2.27
C ARG A 144 -13.95 -21.70 0.96
N LEU A 145 -12.64 -21.93 1.05
CA LEU A 145 -11.89 -22.49 -0.07
C LEU A 145 -12.71 -23.68 -0.56
N SER A 146 -13.01 -23.73 -1.86
CA SER A 146 -13.71 -24.85 -2.45
C SER A 146 -13.02 -26.14 -2.03
N ASP A 147 -13.80 -27.17 -1.68
CA ASP A 147 -13.26 -28.50 -1.39
C ASP A 147 -12.27 -28.85 -2.51
N GLY A 148 -11.00 -29.03 -2.11
CA GLY A 148 -9.84 -28.81 -2.97
C GLY A 148 -9.94 -29.45 -4.35
N HIS A 149 -9.42 -28.76 -5.36
CA HIS A 149 -9.26 -29.36 -6.68
C HIS A 149 -8.39 -30.60 -6.55
N SER A 150 -8.94 -31.79 -6.83
CA SER A 150 -8.14 -33.01 -6.88
C SER A 150 -7.30 -32.98 -8.16
N THR A 151 -6.15 -32.32 -8.11
CA THR A 151 -5.17 -32.37 -9.19
C THR A 151 -4.03 -33.29 -8.80
N ASP A 152 -3.55 -34.08 -9.77
CA ASP A 152 -2.36 -34.93 -9.60
C ASP A 152 -1.04 -34.13 -9.41
N ARG A 153 -1.13 -32.79 -9.38
CA ARG A 153 -0.02 -31.85 -9.28
C ARG A 153 -0.27 -30.86 -8.14
N LEU A 154 0.80 -30.54 -7.43
CA LEU A 154 0.85 -29.47 -6.45
C LEU A 154 1.08 -28.13 -7.17
N ARG A 155 0.13 -27.21 -7.04
CA ARG A 155 0.14 -25.87 -7.63
C ARG A 155 0.76 -24.87 -6.68
N ILE A 156 1.92 -24.37 -7.06
CA ILE A 156 2.68 -23.39 -6.30
C ILE A 156 2.65 -22.09 -7.08
N GLY A 157 2.33 -20.95 -6.45
CA GLY A 157 2.23 -19.71 -7.23
C GLY A 157 2.56 -18.43 -6.50
N HIS A 158 2.90 -17.42 -7.28
CA HIS A 158 3.17 -16.06 -6.81
C HIS A 158 2.23 -15.08 -7.50
N ILE A 159 1.61 -14.20 -6.71
CA ILE A 159 0.78 -13.10 -7.17
C ILE A 159 1.45 -11.77 -6.80
N GLY A 160 1.95 -11.04 -7.79
CA GLY A 160 2.69 -9.81 -7.56
C GLY A 160 3.48 -9.30 -8.77
N ASN A 161 4.36 -8.34 -8.52
CA ASN A 161 5.30 -7.86 -9.53
C ASN A 161 6.44 -8.87 -9.70
N LEU A 162 6.71 -9.29 -10.94
CA LEU A 162 7.78 -10.22 -11.27
C LEU A 162 8.96 -9.45 -11.85
N SER A 163 10.11 -9.54 -11.19
CA SER A 163 11.37 -8.97 -11.65
C SER A 163 12.56 -9.79 -11.13
N LEU A 164 13.76 -9.56 -11.69
CA LEU A 164 14.98 -10.19 -11.17
C LEU A 164 15.55 -9.39 -9.98
N GLU A 165 15.22 -8.10 -9.93
CA GLU A 165 15.76 -7.13 -9.00
C GLU A 165 14.99 -7.09 -7.67
N ALA A 166 13.65 -7.15 -7.72
CA ALA A 166 12.78 -7.01 -6.55
C ALA A 166 12.12 -8.32 -6.10
N PHE A 167 12.30 -9.41 -6.86
CA PHE A 167 11.77 -10.73 -6.55
C PHE A 167 12.88 -11.78 -6.68
N TYR A 168 12.88 -12.81 -5.82
CA TYR A 168 13.85 -13.91 -5.85
C TYR A 168 13.59 -14.90 -7.00
N LEU A 169 13.43 -14.39 -8.23
CA LEU A 169 13.07 -15.21 -9.40
C LEU A 169 14.18 -16.18 -9.79
N ALA A 170 15.43 -15.71 -9.77
CA ALA A 170 16.58 -16.52 -10.18
C ALA A 170 16.80 -17.66 -9.19
N GLU A 171 16.69 -17.37 -7.90
CA GLU A 171 16.81 -18.33 -6.82
C GLU A 171 15.65 -19.35 -6.87
N LEU A 172 14.42 -18.88 -7.14
CA LEU A 172 13.28 -19.77 -7.37
C LEU A 172 13.53 -20.71 -8.55
N VAL A 173 14.05 -20.20 -9.68
CA VAL A 173 14.41 -21.03 -10.84
C VAL A 173 15.37 -22.17 -10.45
N GLU A 174 16.38 -21.88 -9.64
CA GLU A 174 17.34 -22.90 -9.20
C GLU A 174 16.70 -23.95 -8.28
N VAL A 175 15.81 -23.52 -7.37
CA VAL A 175 15.01 -24.45 -6.55
C VAL A 175 14.13 -25.33 -7.44
N VAL A 176 13.49 -24.74 -8.46
CA VAL A 176 12.60 -25.43 -9.38
C VAL A 176 13.38 -26.50 -10.14
N LYS A 177 14.55 -26.17 -10.70
CA LYS A 177 15.46 -27.13 -11.37
C LYS A 177 15.90 -28.28 -10.46
N PHE A 178 16.16 -27.99 -9.19
CA PHE A 178 16.56 -29.00 -8.20
C PHE A 178 15.46 -30.04 -7.92
N LEU A 179 14.19 -29.62 -7.92
CA LEU A 179 13.04 -30.47 -7.53
C LEU A 179 12.58 -31.50 -8.59
N LYS A 180 13.10 -31.46 -9.83
CA LYS A 180 12.80 -32.48 -10.88
C LYS A 180 11.30 -32.67 -11.25
N HIS A 181 10.52 -31.59 -11.16
CA HIS A 181 9.29 -31.19 -11.90
C HIS A 181 8.08 -32.11 -12.17
N THR A 182 8.05 -33.42 -11.93
CA THR A 182 6.94 -34.24 -12.50
C THR A 182 5.56 -33.98 -11.87
N HIS A 183 5.51 -33.52 -10.62
CA HIS A 183 4.25 -33.32 -9.87
C HIS A 183 4.02 -31.87 -9.41
N LEU A 184 4.74 -30.91 -9.98
CA LEU A 184 4.60 -29.49 -9.63
C LEU A 184 4.01 -28.73 -10.82
N GLU A 185 3.21 -27.70 -10.54
CA GLU A 185 2.78 -26.68 -11.48
C GLU A 185 3.08 -25.31 -10.86
N PHE A 186 3.71 -24.41 -11.62
CA PHE A 186 4.03 -23.07 -11.13
C PHE A 186 3.09 -22.04 -11.76
N ILE A 187 2.46 -21.19 -10.95
CA ILE A 187 1.54 -20.15 -11.43
C ILE A 187 2.08 -18.77 -11.05
N PHE A 188 2.33 -17.92 -12.04
CA PHE A 188 2.80 -16.55 -11.83
C PHE A 188 1.78 -15.56 -12.35
N ALA A 189 1.18 -14.75 -11.48
CA ALA A 189 0.18 -13.75 -11.86
C ALA A 189 0.61 -12.34 -11.46
N GLY A 190 0.53 -11.40 -12.41
CA GLY A 190 0.77 -9.98 -12.15
C GLY A 190 1.62 -9.27 -13.20
N ILE A 191 2.19 -8.14 -12.77
CA ILE A 191 2.95 -7.21 -13.62
C ILE A 191 4.31 -7.82 -13.94
N LYS A 192 4.72 -7.74 -15.20
CA LYS A 192 5.99 -8.22 -15.73
C LYS A 192 6.30 -7.56 -17.06
N ASN A 193 7.56 -7.58 -17.46
CA ASN A 193 7.97 -7.27 -18.84
C ASN A 193 8.15 -8.57 -19.66
N LYS A 194 8.37 -8.44 -20.97
CA LYS A 194 8.54 -9.58 -21.87
C LYS A 194 9.80 -10.40 -21.57
N ASP A 195 10.87 -9.77 -21.09
CA ASP A 195 12.13 -10.44 -20.81
C ASP A 195 11.99 -11.38 -19.60
N ILE A 196 11.28 -10.95 -18.56
CA ILE A 196 10.92 -11.77 -17.40
C ILE A 196 10.03 -12.94 -17.81
N GLU A 197 9.04 -12.70 -18.68
CA GLU A 197 8.20 -13.79 -19.19
C GLU A 197 9.03 -14.83 -19.96
N ASN A 198 9.89 -14.38 -20.87
CA ASN A 198 10.80 -15.25 -21.62
C ASN A 198 11.73 -16.02 -20.69
N TYR A 199 12.28 -15.37 -19.67
CA TYR A 199 13.14 -15.98 -18.67
C TYR A 199 12.42 -17.10 -17.91
N ILE A 200 11.18 -16.88 -17.46
CA ILE A 200 10.37 -17.90 -16.77
C ILE A 200 10.11 -19.08 -17.71
N ARG A 201 9.64 -18.83 -18.95
CA ARG A 201 9.33 -19.91 -19.90
C ARG A 201 10.54 -20.76 -20.26
N ALA A 202 11.72 -20.14 -20.35
CA ALA A 202 12.96 -20.85 -20.67
C ALA A 202 13.47 -21.71 -19.49
N ASN A 203 13.13 -21.37 -18.25
CA ASN A 203 13.70 -22.01 -17.06
C ASN A 203 12.69 -22.84 -16.24
N ILE A 204 11.39 -22.61 -16.41
CA ILE A 204 10.30 -23.28 -15.70
C ILE A 204 9.28 -23.77 -16.74
N PRO A 205 9.49 -24.95 -17.36
CA PRO A 205 8.64 -25.43 -18.46
C PRO A 205 7.18 -25.68 -18.06
N ASN A 206 6.94 -25.94 -16.78
CA ASN A 206 5.62 -26.17 -16.18
C ASN A 206 5.04 -24.89 -15.54
N ALA A 207 5.44 -23.71 -16.01
CA ALA A 207 4.90 -22.43 -15.55
C ALA A 207 3.68 -21.98 -16.37
N THR A 208 2.60 -21.66 -15.67
CA THR A 208 1.48 -20.88 -16.16
C THR A 208 1.70 -19.42 -15.79
N ILE A 209 1.74 -18.54 -16.80
CA ILE A 209 1.99 -17.11 -16.61
C ILE A 209 0.72 -16.34 -16.93
N VAL A 210 0.13 -15.71 -15.92
CA VAL A 210 -1.08 -14.90 -16.00
C VAL A 210 -0.68 -13.41 -16.03
N GLY A 211 -1.38 -12.63 -16.85
CA GLY A 211 -1.17 -11.18 -16.98
C GLY A 211 -1.50 -10.40 -15.70
N TRP A 212 -1.57 -9.08 -15.85
CA TRP A 212 -2.19 -8.24 -14.83
C TRP A 212 -3.68 -8.59 -14.70
N LEU A 213 -4.14 -8.74 -13.47
CA LEU A 213 -5.54 -8.99 -13.12
C LEU A 213 -6.00 -7.88 -12.18
N ASP A 214 -7.29 -7.53 -12.27
CA ASP A 214 -7.92 -6.75 -11.23
C ASP A 214 -8.03 -7.57 -9.93
N HIS A 215 -8.27 -6.87 -8.82
CA HIS A 215 -8.28 -7.49 -7.50
C HIS A 215 -9.43 -8.51 -7.32
N GLU A 216 -10.51 -8.40 -8.08
CA GLU A 216 -11.64 -9.33 -8.01
C GLU A 216 -11.29 -10.65 -8.69
N SER A 217 -10.63 -10.59 -9.85
CA SER A 217 -10.18 -11.74 -10.64
C SER A 217 -9.03 -12.51 -10.01
N LEU A 218 -8.26 -11.89 -9.10
CA LEU A 218 -7.22 -12.59 -8.34
C LEU A 218 -7.75 -13.76 -7.51
N ARG A 219 -9.05 -13.75 -7.17
CA ARG A 219 -9.70 -14.82 -6.41
C ARG A 219 -9.56 -16.18 -7.09
N GLU A 220 -9.73 -16.24 -8.41
CA GLU A 220 -9.62 -17.50 -9.16
C GLU A 220 -8.19 -18.06 -9.10
N VAL A 221 -7.19 -17.17 -9.10
CA VAL A 221 -5.79 -17.59 -8.93
C VAL A 221 -5.58 -18.10 -7.52
N TYR A 222 -6.02 -17.37 -6.49
CA TYR A 222 -5.89 -17.82 -5.10
C TYR A 222 -6.52 -19.19 -4.85
N GLU A 223 -7.74 -19.42 -5.35
CA GLU A 223 -8.47 -20.69 -5.21
C GLU A 223 -7.80 -21.84 -6.00
N ALA A 224 -6.96 -21.53 -7.00
CA ALA A 224 -6.23 -22.52 -7.77
C ALA A 224 -4.88 -22.92 -7.15
N LEU A 225 -4.37 -22.22 -6.13
CA LEU A 225 -3.07 -22.52 -5.52
C LEU A 225 -3.20 -23.46 -4.32
N ASP A 226 -2.29 -24.43 -4.24
CA ASP A 226 -2.05 -25.20 -3.03
C ASP A 226 -1.04 -24.50 -2.11
N VAL A 227 -0.08 -23.78 -2.70
CA VAL A 227 0.99 -23.06 -1.99
C VAL A 227 1.18 -21.66 -2.58
N GLY A 228 0.95 -20.65 -1.75
CA GLY A 228 1.28 -19.25 -2.07
C GLY A 228 2.73 -18.91 -1.75
N LEU A 229 3.44 -18.33 -2.71
CA LEU A 229 4.82 -17.86 -2.59
C LEU A 229 4.86 -16.35 -2.37
N VAL A 230 5.66 -15.95 -1.39
CA VAL A 230 5.97 -14.57 -1.04
C VAL A 230 7.49 -14.44 -1.02
N LEU A 231 8.09 -13.93 -2.10
CA LEU A 231 9.55 -13.94 -2.30
C LEU A 231 10.09 -12.56 -2.72
N TYR A 232 9.74 -11.52 -1.96
CA TYR A 232 10.24 -10.16 -2.21
C TYR A 232 11.67 -9.98 -1.72
N LYS A 233 12.49 -9.28 -2.50
CA LYS A 233 13.82 -8.81 -2.09
C LYS A 233 13.66 -7.50 -1.28
N PRO A 234 14.53 -7.23 -0.29
CA PRO A 234 14.52 -5.98 0.49
C PRO A 234 15.14 -4.83 -0.33
N VAL A 235 14.47 -4.44 -1.42
CA VAL A 235 14.89 -3.35 -2.31
C VAL A 235 14.46 -1.99 -1.80
N ASP A 236 13.44 -1.95 -0.94
CA ASP A 236 12.91 -0.74 -0.33
C ASP A 236 12.37 -1.05 1.09
N PHE A 237 12.07 -0.02 1.87
CA PHE A 237 11.58 -0.17 3.24
C PHE A 237 10.18 -0.78 3.31
N ASN A 238 9.40 -0.74 2.24
CA ASN A 238 8.12 -1.43 2.22
C ASN A 238 8.33 -2.94 2.08
N THR A 239 9.24 -3.40 1.23
CA THR A 239 9.53 -4.84 1.12
C THR A 239 10.36 -5.38 2.28
N ASP A 240 11.14 -4.53 2.95
CA ASP A 240 11.95 -4.91 4.13
C ASP A 240 11.12 -4.94 5.44
N TYR A 241 10.21 -3.98 5.62
CA TYR A 241 9.47 -3.79 6.89
C TYR A 241 7.95 -3.94 6.79
N CYS A 242 7.43 -4.49 5.68
CA CYS A 242 6.01 -4.83 5.62
C CYS A 242 5.84 -6.32 5.36
N ALA A 243 5.13 -6.98 6.28
CA ALA A 243 4.40 -8.19 5.96
C ALA A 243 3.54 -7.92 4.71
N PRO A 244 3.80 -8.58 3.57
CA PRO A 244 3.07 -8.30 2.37
C PRO A 244 1.62 -8.70 2.58
N ASN A 245 0.69 -7.84 2.16
CA ASN A 245 -0.75 -8.14 2.22
C ASN A 245 -1.07 -9.53 1.64
N LYS A 246 -0.25 -9.99 0.69
CA LYS A 246 -0.28 -11.33 0.10
C LYS A 246 -0.27 -12.47 1.12
N LEU A 247 0.43 -12.34 2.25
CA LEU A 247 0.42 -13.34 3.30
C LEU A 247 -1.02 -13.55 3.84
N TYR A 248 -1.76 -12.47 4.02
CA TYR A 248 -3.15 -12.51 4.47
C TYR A 248 -4.13 -12.83 3.34
N GLU A 249 -3.79 -12.50 2.08
CA GLU A 249 -4.61 -12.85 0.93
C GLU A 249 -4.53 -14.35 0.57
N TYR A 250 -3.44 -15.03 0.94
CA TYR A 250 -3.29 -16.49 0.78
C TYR A 250 -3.93 -17.31 1.91
N TRP A 251 -4.26 -16.69 3.06
CA TRP A 251 -4.79 -17.35 4.26
C TRP A 251 -6.32 -17.30 4.31
#